data_AF-A0A924X7P2-F1
#
_entry.id   AF-A0A924X7P2-F1
#
_cell.length_a   1.000
_cell.length_b   1.000
_cell.length_c   1.000
_cell.angle_alpha   90.00
_cell.angle_beta   90.00
_cell.angle_gamma   90.00
#
_symmetry.space_group_name_H-M   'P 1'
#
loop_
_entity.id
_entity.type
_entity.pdbx_description
1 polymer ?
#
loop_
_entity_poly.entity_id
_entity_poly.type
_entity_poly.pdbx_seq_one_letter_code
_entity_poly.pdbx_strand_id
1 'polypeptide(L)'
;MMSPAVSRSFGVAGALVRTAVLYWCVLSLTFVLLRVAPGDPATFLLPPNASAADAVRLRAALGLEQPVTAQYARWTRRMLHGDLGTSFSQGRPVVAVLRDALPVSLALGGASLLLSFLVGTTVGLVQGARRGTYTDFTLTIISVVLAASPAYWLGLAAIALFTY
;
A
#
# COMPACT_ATOMS: atom_id res chain seq x y z
N MET A 1 25.01 35.23 -16.56
CA MET A 1 23.61 35.14 -17.02
C MET A 1 22.89 34.08 -16.18
N MET A 2 22.14 34.50 -15.16
CA MET A 2 21.37 33.61 -14.28
C MET A 2 20.02 33.32 -14.92
N SER A 3 19.69 32.03 -15.07
CA SER A 3 18.38 31.56 -15.52
C SER A 3 17.30 31.93 -14.48
N PRO A 4 16.15 32.50 -14.87
CA PRO A 4 15.09 32.79 -13.92
C PRO A 4 14.48 31.48 -13.40
N ALA A 5 14.52 31.32 -12.07
CA ALA A 5 13.93 30.20 -11.37
C ALA A 5 12.43 30.11 -11.68
N VAL A 6 12.00 28.99 -12.25
CA VAL A 6 10.59 28.64 -12.41
C VAL A 6 10.00 28.38 -11.02
N SER A 7 9.55 29.45 -10.38
CA SER A 7 8.71 29.40 -9.18
C SER A 7 7.33 28.88 -9.57
N ARG A 8 7.16 27.55 -9.64
CA ARG A 8 5.81 26.94 -9.65
C ARG A 8 5.25 27.04 -8.23
N SER A 9 4.49 28.09 -7.97
CA SER A 9 3.60 28.16 -6.82
C SER A 9 2.56 27.05 -6.97
N PHE A 10 2.80 25.91 -6.32
CA PHE A 10 1.78 24.88 -6.17
C PHE A 10 0.72 25.43 -5.20
N GLY A 11 -0.31 26.05 -5.76
CA GLY A 11 -1.49 26.42 -4.98
C GLY A 11 -2.07 25.17 -4.31
N VAL A 12 -2.45 25.29 -3.03
CA VAL A 12 -3.08 24.20 -2.25
C VAL A 12 -4.24 23.57 -3.00
N ALA A 13 -5.02 24.38 -3.74
CA ALA A 13 -6.11 23.90 -4.59
C ALA A 13 -5.64 22.92 -5.68
N GLY A 14 -4.51 23.19 -6.35
CA GLY A 14 -3.94 22.30 -7.37
C GLY A 14 -3.42 20.99 -6.77
N ALA A 15 -2.90 21.03 -5.54
CA ALA A 15 -2.49 19.82 -4.82
C ALA A 15 -3.70 18.95 -4.45
N LEU A 16 -4.79 19.54 -3.95
CA LEU A 16 -6.01 18.82 -3.58
C LEU A 16 -6.67 18.14 -4.79
N VAL A 17 -6.77 18.86 -5.92
CA VAL A 17 -7.33 18.29 -7.15
C VAL A 17 -6.50 17.10 -7.63
N ARG A 18 -5.17 17.24 -7.67
CA ARG A 18 -4.27 16.14 -8.08
C ARG A 18 -4.43 14.91 -7.17
N THR A 19 -4.51 15.14 -5.86
CA THR A 19 -4.71 14.06 -4.87
C THR A 19 -6.08 13.39 -5.05
N ALA A 20 -7.15 14.16 -5.26
CA ALA A 20 -8.48 13.61 -5.50
C ALA A 20 -8.54 12.77 -6.79
N VAL A 21 -7.94 13.27 -7.88
CA VAL A 21 -7.84 12.53 -9.15
C VAL A 21 -7.03 11.24 -8.97
N LEU A 22 -5.90 11.31 -8.24
CA LEU A 22 -5.10 10.12 -7.94
C LEU A 22 -5.91 9.06 -7.20
N TYR A 23 -6.60 9.44 -6.12
CA TYR A 23 -7.44 8.50 -5.38
C TYR A 23 -8.54 7.93 -6.26
N TRP A 24 -9.22 8.75 -7.06
CA TRP A 24 -10.25 8.27 -7.98
C TRP A 24 -9.69 7.26 -9.01
N CYS A 25 -8.52 7.53 -9.58
CA CYS A 25 -7.84 6.60 -10.49
C CYS A 25 -7.49 5.28 -9.80
N VAL A 26 -6.92 5.32 -8.59
CA VAL A 26 -6.56 4.12 -7.82
C VAL A 26 -7.81 3.30 -7.49
N LEU A 27 -8.89 3.92 -7.01
CA LEU A 27 -10.13 3.23 -6.69
C LEU A 27 -10.76 2.57 -7.92
N SER A 28 -10.78 3.29 -9.04
CA SER A 28 -11.29 2.76 -10.30
C SER A 28 -10.45 1.59 -10.80
N LEU A 29 -9.12 1.71 -10.72
CA LEU A 29 -8.19 0.65 -11.08
C LEU A 29 -8.38 -0.57 -10.19
N THR A 30 -8.45 -0.40 -8.86
CA THR A 30 -8.69 -1.50 -7.92
C THR A 30 -10.02 -2.21 -8.22
N PHE A 31 -11.10 -1.46 -8.50
CA PHE A 31 -12.39 -2.04 -8.87
C PHE A 31 -12.28 -2.88 -10.16
N VAL A 32 -11.61 -2.37 -11.20
CA VAL A 32 -11.41 -3.09 -12.46
C VAL A 32 -10.55 -4.32 -12.24
N LEU A 33 -9.43 -4.21 -11.51
CA LEU A 33 -8.53 -5.33 -11.24
C LEU A 33 -9.24 -6.45 -10.49
N LEU A 34 -10.05 -6.13 -9.46
CA LEU A 34 -10.83 -7.14 -8.74
C LEU A 34 -11.89 -7.82 -9.61
N ARG A 35 -12.39 -7.14 -10.65
CA ARG A 35 -13.43 -7.67 -11.53
C ARG A 35 -12.88 -8.46 -12.71
N VAL A 36 -11.65 -8.14 -13.15
CA VAL A 36 -10.91 -8.86 -14.21
C VAL A 36 -10.12 -10.03 -13.62
N ALA A 37 -9.83 -10.01 -12.31
CA ALA A 37 -9.16 -11.11 -11.62
C ALA A 37 -9.89 -12.44 -11.91
N PRO A 38 -9.16 -13.50 -12.26
CA PRO A 38 -9.76 -14.80 -12.52
C PRO A 38 -10.37 -15.35 -11.23
N GLY A 39 -11.65 -15.70 -11.30
CA GLY A 39 -12.44 -16.23 -10.19
C GLY A 39 -13.74 -15.46 -9.97
N ASP A 40 -14.75 -16.14 -9.43
CA ASP A 40 -16.01 -15.50 -9.07
C ASP A 40 -15.95 -15.04 -7.60
N PRO A 41 -16.17 -13.74 -7.30
CA PRO A 41 -16.19 -13.24 -5.92
C PRO A 41 -17.15 -14.02 -5.01
N ALA A 42 -18.26 -14.53 -5.55
CA ALA A 42 -19.20 -15.34 -4.77
C ALA A 42 -18.62 -16.73 -4.43
N THR A 43 -17.81 -17.35 -5.29
CA THR A 43 -17.15 -18.63 -4.97
C THR A 43 -16.13 -18.54 -3.83
N PHE A 44 -15.46 -17.40 -3.65
CA PHE A 44 -14.51 -17.21 -2.54
C PHE A 44 -15.18 -17.07 -1.17
N LEU A 45 -16.42 -16.62 -1.16
CA LEU A 45 -17.22 -16.45 0.06
C LEU A 45 -17.98 -17.72 0.46
N LEU A 46 -18.09 -18.67 -0.46
CA LEU A 46 -18.83 -19.90 -0.22
C LEU A 46 -17.95 -20.97 0.43
N PRO A 47 -18.50 -21.75 1.37
CA PRO A 47 -17.87 -22.97 1.83
C PRO A 47 -17.51 -23.90 0.66
N PRO A 48 -16.43 -24.70 0.76
CA PRO A 48 -16.04 -25.65 -0.30
C PRO A 48 -17.13 -26.66 -0.70
N ASN A 49 -18.10 -26.88 0.19
CA ASN A 49 -19.25 -27.78 0.01
C ASN A 49 -20.55 -27.06 -0.40
N ALA A 50 -20.51 -25.77 -0.74
CA ALA A 50 -21.68 -25.02 -1.15
C ALA A 50 -22.25 -25.51 -2.48
N SER A 51 -23.58 -25.50 -2.61
CA SER A 51 -24.24 -25.89 -3.84
C SER A 51 -24.13 -24.81 -4.93
N ALA A 52 -24.30 -25.20 -6.20
CA ALA A 52 -24.38 -24.24 -7.30
C ALA A 52 -25.53 -23.22 -7.11
N ALA A 53 -26.61 -23.62 -6.43
CA ALA A 53 -27.73 -22.73 -6.11
C ALA A 53 -27.33 -21.64 -5.09
N ASP A 54 -26.45 -21.96 -4.14
CA ASP A 54 -25.93 -20.98 -3.17
C ASP A 54 -25.04 -19.93 -3.84
N ALA A 55 -24.28 -20.33 -4.87
CA ALA A 55 -23.48 -19.40 -5.69
C ALA A 55 -24.35 -18.40 -6.45
N VAL A 56 -25.45 -18.86 -7.04
CA VAL A 56 -26.41 -17.99 -7.74
C VAL A 56 -27.09 -17.03 -6.75
N ARG A 57 -27.53 -17.53 -5.59
CA ARG A 57 -28.14 -16.69 -4.54
C ARG A 57 -27.17 -15.64 -4.03
N LEU A 58 -25.92 -16.00 -3.82
CA LEU A 58 -24.90 -15.08 -3.33
C LEU A 58 -24.53 -14.03 -4.38
N ARG A 59 -24.42 -14.40 -5.67
CA ARG A 59 -24.24 -13.45 -6.77
C ARG A 59 -25.34 -12.38 -6.80
N ALA A 60 -26.59 -12.82 -6.67
CA ALA A 60 -27.73 -11.92 -6.60
C ALA A 60 -27.67 -11.00 -5.37
N ALA A 61 -27.34 -11.55 -4.19
CA ALA A 61 -27.20 -10.79 -2.95
C ALA A 61 -26.06 -9.75 -2.99
N LEU A 62 -24.95 -10.07 -3.66
CA LEU A 62 -23.83 -9.17 -3.89
C LEU A 62 -24.11 -8.15 -5.00
N GLY A 63 -25.21 -8.29 -5.76
CA GLY A 63 -25.57 -7.41 -6.85
C GLY A 63 -24.65 -7.53 -8.07
N LEU A 64 -23.98 -8.68 -8.23
CA LEU A 64 -23.03 -8.93 -9.33
C LEU A 64 -23.73 -9.01 -10.70
N GLU A 65 -25.05 -9.21 -10.72
CA GLU A 65 -25.90 -9.24 -11.93
C GLU A 65 -26.21 -7.85 -12.51
N GLN A 66 -25.91 -6.76 -11.79
CA GLN A 66 -26.22 -5.40 -12.25
C GLN A 66 -25.20 -4.89 -13.28
N PRO A 67 -25.55 -3.86 -14.08
CA PRO A 67 -24.58 -3.17 -14.92
C PRO A 67 -23.35 -2.73 -14.13
N VAL A 68 -22.17 -2.85 -14.74
CA VAL A 68 -20.87 -2.55 -14.11
C VAL A 68 -20.83 -1.15 -13.50
N THR A 69 -21.43 -0.18 -14.20
CA THR A 69 -21.53 1.21 -13.78
C THR A 69 -22.36 1.37 -12.50
N ALA A 70 -23.46 0.62 -12.37
CA ALA A 70 -24.29 0.61 -11.18
C ALA A 70 -23.58 -0.05 -9.99
N GLN A 71 -22.82 -1.13 -10.23
CA GLN A 71 -21.98 -1.77 -9.21
C GLN A 71 -20.92 -0.79 -8.69
N TYR A 72 -20.21 -0.13 -9.59
CA TYR A 72 -19.18 0.87 -9.24
C TYR A 72 -19.78 2.05 -8.48
N ALA A 73 -20.87 2.63 -8.96
CA ALA A 73 -21.53 3.77 -8.29
C ALA A 73 -22.00 3.41 -6.87
N ARG A 74 -22.58 2.22 -6.70
CA ARG A 74 -23.01 1.70 -5.38
C ARG A 74 -21.82 1.51 -4.45
N TRP A 75 -20.75 0.88 -4.94
CA TRP A 75 -19.54 0.60 -4.18
C TRP A 75 -18.85 1.90 -3.73
N THR A 76 -18.62 2.82 -4.66
CA THR A 76 -18.03 4.14 -4.37
C THR A 76 -18.89 4.94 -3.39
N ARG A 77 -20.22 4.92 -3.55
CA ARG A 77 -21.13 5.60 -2.60
C ARG A 77 -21.00 5.04 -1.18
N ARG A 78 -20.99 3.71 -1.01
CA ARG A 78 -20.82 3.08 0.31
C ARG A 78 -19.47 3.45 0.94
N MET A 79 -18.40 3.37 0.14
CA MET A 79 -17.06 3.73 0.59
C MET A 79 -16.97 5.19 1.06
N LEU A 80 -17.58 6.12 0.33
CA LEU A 80 -17.61 7.55 0.73
C LEU A 80 -18.37 7.81 2.03
N HIS A 81 -19.28 6.90 2.43
CA HIS A 81 -19.99 6.96 3.71
C HIS A 81 -19.30 6.13 4.81
N GLY A 82 -18.10 5.61 4.56
CA GLY A 82 -17.33 4.81 5.52
C GLY A 82 -17.72 3.33 5.56
N ASP A 83 -18.64 2.87 4.71
CA ASP A 83 -18.96 1.46 4.56
C ASP A 83 -18.02 0.82 3.53
N LEU A 84 -16.96 0.19 4.03
CA LEU A 84 -15.99 -0.56 3.23
C LEU A 84 -16.45 -2.01 2.95
N GLY A 85 -17.60 -2.43 3.48
CA GLY A 85 -18.12 -3.77 3.35
C GLY A 85 -17.39 -4.81 4.21
N THR A 86 -17.50 -6.07 3.80
CA THR A 86 -16.98 -7.25 4.50
C THR A 86 -15.80 -7.82 3.71
N SER A 87 -14.76 -8.25 4.43
CA SER A 87 -13.60 -8.91 3.83
C SER A 87 -14.01 -10.29 3.31
N PHE A 88 -13.77 -10.55 2.02
CA PHE A 88 -14.05 -11.84 1.40
C PHE A 88 -13.20 -12.97 1.97
N SER A 89 -11.97 -12.68 2.43
CA SER A 89 -11.06 -13.68 2.99
C SER A 89 -11.31 -13.97 4.47
N GLN A 90 -11.72 -12.97 5.25
CA GLN A 90 -11.85 -13.10 6.71
C GLN A 90 -13.30 -13.15 7.20
N GLY A 91 -14.30 -12.95 6.32
CA GLY A 91 -15.72 -13.00 6.67
C GLY A 91 -16.19 -11.93 7.67
N ARG A 92 -15.37 -10.89 7.93
CA ARG A 92 -15.63 -9.84 8.92
C ARG A 92 -15.51 -8.43 8.31
N PRO A 93 -16.11 -7.38 8.92
CA PRO A 93 -16.09 -6.02 8.38
C PRO A 93 -14.67 -5.52 8.11
N VAL A 94 -14.43 -4.93 6.93
CA VAL A 94 -13.10 -4.43 6.53
C VAL A 94 -12.56 -3.40 7.52
N VAL A 95 -13.44 -2.54 8.06
CA VAL A 95 -13.07 -1.55 9.08
C VAL A 95 -12.48 -2.21 10.34
N ALA A 96 -13.00 -3.37 10.76
CA ALA A 96 -12.45 -4.09 11.91
C ALA A 96 -11.07 -4.67 11.58
N VAL A 97 -10.90 -5.27 10.40
CA VAL A 97 -9.60 -5.77 9.92
C VAL A 97 -8.56 -4.64 9.89
N LEU A 98 -8.94 -3.48 9.36
CA LEU A 98 -8.07 -2.31 9.32
C LEU A 98 -7.71 -1.81 10.72
N ARG A 99 -8.67 -1.76 11.65
CA ARG A 99 -8.40 -1.35 13.05
C ARG A 99 -7.41 -2.25 13.75
N ASP A 100 -7.43 -3.55 13.47
CA ASP A 100 -6.46 -4.49 14.05
C ASP A 100 -5.06 -4.31 13.42
N ALA A 101 -4.99 -4.08 12.10
CA ALA A 101 -3.74 -4.05 11.35
C ALA A 101 -3.03 -2.68 11.34
N LEU A 102 -3.81 -1.57 11.40
CA LEU A 102 -3.29 -0.20 11.33
C LEU A 102 -2.26 0.11 12.42
N PRO A 103 -2.52 -0.14 13.71
CA PRO A 103 -1.57 0.18 14.77
C PRO A 103 -0.25 -0.57 14.60
N VAL A 104 -0.30 -1.84 14.19
CA VAL A 104 0.90 -2.66 13.96
C VAL A 104 1.72 -2.09 12.80
N SER A 105 1.06 -1.77 11.68
CA SER A 105 1.72 -1.20 10.51
C SER A 105 2.33 0.18 10.80
N LEU A 106 1.61 1.02 11.56
CA LEU A 106 2.09 2.33 11.99
C LEU A 106 3.26 2.23 12.97
N ALA A 107 3.22 1.29 13.92
CA ALA A 107 4.31 1.07 14.86
C ALA A 107 5.57 0.59 14.13
N LEU A 108 5.45 -0.40 13.24
CA LEU A 108 6.58 -0.92 12.47
C LEU A 108 7.13 0.11 11.48
N GLY A 109 6.25 0.75 10.70
CA GLY A 109 6.64 1.77 9.74
C GLY A 109 7.23 3.01 10.42
N GLY A 110 6.63 3.44 11.53
CA GLY A 110 7.12 4.57 12.33
C GLY A 110 8.48 4.29 12.95
N ALA A 111 8.67 3.12 13.56
CA ALA A 111 9.97 2.72 14.11
C ALA A 111 11.04 2.61 13.01
N SER A 112 10.70 2.04 11.85
CA SER A 112 11.59 1.94 10.70
C SER A 112 12.00 3.32 10.17
N LEU A 113 11.05 4.24 10.01
CA LEU A 113 11.31 5.61 9.57
C LEU A 113 12.21 6.36 10.56
N LEU A 114 11.92 6.25 11.85
CA LEU A 114 12.71 6.90 12.90
C LEU A 114 14.14 6.37 12.90
N LEU A 115 14.31 5.04 12.87
CA LEU A 115 15.64 4.42 12.84
C LEU A 115 16.40 4.79 11.57
N SER A 116 15.74 4.74 10.41
CA SER A 116 16.34 5.11 9.12
C SER A 116 16.76 6.57 9.11
N PHE A 117 15.95 7.47 9.67
CA PHE A 117 16.28 8.88 9.78
C PHE A 117 17.52 9.09 10.66
N LEU A 118 17.54 8.50 11.87
CA LEU A 118 18.65 8.65 12.82
C LEU A 118 19.94 8.05 12.27
N VAL A 119 19.91 6.79 11.83
CA VAL A 119 21.09 6.09 11.30
C VAL A 119 21.53 6.69 9.96
N GLY A 120 20.60 6.91 9.03
CA GLY A 120 20.93 7.46 7.71
C GLY A 120 21.52 8.86 7.80
N THR A 121 20.96 9.72 8.66
CA THR A 121 21.46 11.09 8.84
C THR A 121 22.82 11.10 9.53
N THR A 122 23.03 10.27 10.56
CA THR A 122 24.33 10.18 11.24
C THR A 122 25.42 9.65 10.31
N VAL A 123 25.14 8.59 9.56
CA VAL A 123 26.05 8.07 8.52
C VAL A 123 26.37 9.15 7.48
N GLY A 124 25.34 9.83 6.96
CA GLY A 124 25.51 10.90 5.98
C GLY A 124 26.35 12.08 6.50
N LEU A 125 26.13 12.51 7.75
CA LEU A 125 26.93 13.56 8.39
C LEU A 125 28.40 13.13 8.56
N VAL A 126 28.65 11.90 9.00
CA VAL A 126 30.00 11.36 9.16
C VAL A 126 30.73 11.26 7.81
N GLN A 127 30.04 10.79 6.76
CA GLN A 127 30.62 10.73 5.41
C GLN A 127 30.93 12.14 4.88
N GLY A 128 30.02 13.10 5.07
CA GLY A 128 30.25 14.49 4.68
C GLY A 128 31.44 15.13 5.39
N ALA A 129 31.60 14.88 6.69
CA ALA A 129 32.71 15.40 7.48
C ALA A 129 34.05 14.72 7.18
N ARG A 130 34.05 13.46 6.77
CA ARG A 130 35.25 12.65 6.47
C ARG A 130 35.41 12.34 4.98
N ARG A 131 34.96 13.24 4.12
CA ARG A 131 34.93 13.05 2.67
C ARG A 131 36.30 12.64 2.11
N GLY A 132 36.32 11.63 1.25
CA GLY A 132 37.55 11.15 0.58
C GLY A 132 38.47 10.31 1.48
N THR A 133 38.06 9.97 2.69
CA THR A 133 38.80 9.05 3.57
C THR A 133 38.35 7.60 3.37
N TYR A 134 39.11 6.64 3.92
CA TYR A 134 38.70 5.23 3.96
C TYR A 134 37.33 5.02 4.61
N THR A 135 36.99 5.79 5.65
CA THR A 135 35.67 5.70 6.31
C THR A 135 34.54 6.05 5.34
N ASP A 136 34.70 7.11 4.54
CA ASP A 136 33.71 7.51 3.53
C ASP A 136 33.55 6.44 2.45
N PHE A 137 34.67 5.89 1.96
CA PHE A 137 34.65 4.83 0.97
C PHE A 137 33.96 3.56 1.47
N THR A 138 34.27 3.09 2.69
CA THR A 138 33.65 1.91 3.29
C THR A 138 32.15 2.10 3.51
N LEU A 139 31.72 3.25 4.07
CA LEU A 139 30.30 3.54 4.28
C LEU A 139 29.53 3.66 2.96
N THR A 140 30.16 4.19 1.91
CA THR A 140 29.58 4.22 0.56
C THR A 140 29.35 2.81 0.03
N ILE A 141 30.34 1.91 0.11
CA ILE A 141 30.18 0.52 -0.33
C ILE A 141 29.03 -0.17 0.41
N ILE A 142 29.01 -0.07 1.74
CA ILE A 142 27.96 -0.68 2.56
C ILE A 142 26.58 -0.14 2.14
N SER A 143 26.45 1.17 1.99
CA SER A 143 25.19 1.82 1.60
C SER A 143 24.72 1.36 0.22
N VAL A 144 25.62 1.26 -0.76
CA VAL A 144 25.32 0.79 -2.11
C VAL A 144 24.90 -0.68 -2.09
N VAL A 145 25.61 -1.54 -1.36
CA VAL A 145 25.26 -2.97 -1.24
C VAL A 145 23.87 -3.13 -0.61
N LEU A 146 23.59 -2.42 0.49
CA LEU A 146 22.28 -2.46 1.14
C LEU A 146 21.17 -1.94 0.21
N ALA A 147 21.41 -0.83 -0.51
CA ALA A 147 20.43 -0.26 -1.43
C ALA A 147 20.17 -1.12 -2.68
N ALA A 148 21.20 -1.83 -3.16
CA ALA A 148 21.09 -2.73 -4.31
C ALA A 148 20.51 -4.10 -3.94
N SER A 149 20.53 -4.46 -2.66
CA SER A 149 20.04 -5.75 -2.18
C SER A 149 18.50 -5.80 -2.20
N PRO A 150 17.89 -6.90 -2.67
CA PRO A 150 16.45 -7.06 -2.57
C PRO A 150 15.98 -7.05 -1.11
N ALA A 151 14.96 -6.25 -0.81
CA ALA A 151 14.47 -6.08 0.56
C ALA A 151 14.02 -7.40 1.22
N TYR A 152 13.41 -8.31 0.45
CA TYR A 152 13.01 -9.63 0.96
C TYR A 152 14.23 -10.47 1.39
N TRP A 153 15.35 -10.38 0.66
CA TRP A 153 16.55 -11.13 0.96
C TRP A 153 17.19 -10.62 2.25
N LEU A 154 17.28 -9.28 2.41
CA LEU A 154 17.74 -8.67 3.66
C LEU A 154 16.84 -9.04 4.84
N GLY A 155 15.52 -9.08 4.63
CA GLY A 155 14.56 -9.52 5.63
C GLY A 155 14.80 -10.97 6.08
N LEU A 156 15.00 -11.89 5.13
CA LEU A 156 15.32 -13.29 5.45
C LEU A 156 16.68 -13.44 6.14
N ALA A 157 17.70 -12.69 5.72
CA ALA A 157 19.00 -12.68 6.37
C ALA A 157 18.92 -12.16 7.81
N ALA A 158 18.14 -11.10 8.05
CA ALA A 158 17.90 -10.59 9.39
C ALA A 158 17.17 -11.61 10.26
N ILE A 159 16.13 -12.27 9.74
CA ILE A 159 15.46 -13.37 10.46
C ILE A 159 16.47 -14.45 10.84
N ALA A 160 17.28 -14.92 9.89
CA ALA A 160 18.31 -15.92 10.19
C ALA A 160 19.29 -15.43 11.28
N LEU A 161 19.77 -14.20 11.19
CA LEU A 161 20.71 -13.63 12.16
C LEU A 161 20.14 -13.46 13.57
N PHE A 162 18.86 -13.12 13.70
CA PHE A 162 18.22 -12.87 15.01
C PHE A 162 17.49 -14.09 15.59
N THR A 163 17.28 -15.14 14.80
CA THR A 163 16.57 -16.36 15.24
C THR A 163 17.53 -17.41 15.80
N TYR A 164 18.76 -17.49 15.29
CA TYR A 164 19.84 -18.30 15.84
C TYR A 164 20.65 -17.51 16.87
#